data_AF-A0A843BNT7-F1
#
_entry.id   AF-A0A843BNT7-F1
#
_cell.length_a   1.000
_cell.length_b   1.000
_cell.length_c   1.000
_cell.angle_alpha   90.00
_cell.angle_beta   90.00
_cell.angle_gamma   90.00
#
_symmetry.space_group_name_H-M   'P 1'
#
loop_
_entity.id
_entity.type
_entity.pdbx_description
1 polymer ?
#
loop_
_entity_poly.entity_id
_entity_poly.type
_entity_poly.pdbx_seq_one_letter_code
_entity_poly.pdbx_strand_id
1 'polypeptide(L)'
;MNKKTLAIIVAINVLLISTIVTLYFTVWLPSRSGEEGFLTITGLPTEDIKLSISELENLPNISREYYLSGSETFSANYTGVSVFYLVTQIANYSEDVNVRVIASDNYAYTLSFDDINQTRDIIIAYKKNNDYMEGKSFDGEGPLRLIIPQRFPGEFNGQYCVKFVATIEIITV
;
A
#
# COMPACT_ATOMS: atom_id res chain seq x y z
N MET A 1 37.63 42.74 3.29
CA MET A 1 36.91 41.80 2.40
C MET A 1 36.02 42.58 1.46
N ASN A 2 36.11 42.38 0.14
CA ASN A 2 35.34 43.16 -0.85
C ASN A 2 33.86 42.74 -0.78
N LYS A 3 32.92 43.70 -0.88
CA LYS A 3 31.48 43.44 -0.93
C LYS A 3 31.11 42.39 -1.97
N LYS A 4 31.82 42.36 -3.11
CA LYS A 4 31.65 41.32 -4.15
C LYS A 4 32.05 39.94 -3.66
N THR A 5 33.17 39.82 -2.94
CA THR A 5 33.65 38.56 -2.36
C THR A 5 32.70 38.05 -1.27
N LEU A 6 32.18 38.95 -0.42
CA LEU A 6 31.18 38.60 0.58
C LEU A 6 29.87 38.10 -0.05
N ALA A 7 29.38 38.77 -1.09
CA ALA A 7 28.16 38.37 -1.80
C ALA A 7 28.28 36.99 -2.45
N ILE A 8 29.44 36.67 -3.04
CA ILE A 8 29.70 35.36 -3.64
C ILE A 8 29.71 34.25 -2.58
N ILE A 9 30.35 34.49 -1.43
CA ILE A 9 30.40 33.52 -0.32
C ILE A 9 28.99 33.24 0.21
N VAL A 10 28.17 34.27 0.39
CA VAL A 10 26.78 34.11 0.85
C VAL A 10 25.96 33.31 -0.17
N ALA A 11 26.05 33.62 -1.46
CA ALA A 11 25.32 32.90 -2.50
C ALA A 11 25.67 31.41 -2.56
N ILE A 12 26.95 31.06 -2.42
CA ILE A 12 27.41 29.66 -2.39
C ILE A 12 26.83 28.91 -1.18
N ASN A 13 26.85 29.53 -0.01
CA ASN A 13 26.30 28.89 1.20
C ASN A 13 24.79 28.67 1.10
N VAL A 14 24.05 29.62 0.51
CA VAL A 14 22.60 29.47 0.30
C VAL A 14 22.29 28.32 -0.67
N LEU A 15 23.06 28.19 -1.77
CA LEU A 15 22.91 27.09 -2.73
C LEU A 15 23.27 25.73 -2.12
N LEU A 16 24.31 25.66 -1.30
CA LEU A 16 24.69 24.44 -0.59
C LEU A 16 23.62 24.03 0.42
N ILE A 17 23.07 24.97 1.18
CA ILE A 17 21.99 24.68 2.13
C ILE A 17 20.73 24.22 1.39
N SER A 18 20.34 24.86 0.29
CA SER A 18 19.12 24.45 -0.44
C SER A 18 19.26 23.07 -1.08
N THR A 19 20.45 22.72 -1.58
CA THR A 19 20.71 21.38 -2.16
C THR A 19 20.72 20.30 -1.09
N ILE A 20 21.34 20.56 0.08
CA ILE A 20 21.31 19.63 1.23
C ILE A 20 19.88 19.43 1.74
N VAL A 21 19.10 20.51 1.87
CA VAL A 21 17.69 20.43 2.27
C VAL A 21 16.89 19.63 1.24
N THR A 22 17.08 19.89 -0.06
CA THR A 22 16.39 19.16 -1.13
C THR A 22 16.71 17.67 -1.08
N LEU A 23 18.00 17.30 -0.96
CA LEU A 23 18.44 15.92 -0.82
C LEU A 23 17.89 15.26 0.46
N TYR A 24 17.84 15.98 1.58
CA TYR A 24 17.23 15.48 2.81
C TYR A 24 15.73 15.19 2.61
N PHE A 25 15.01 16.09 1.93
CA PHE A 25 13.57 15.91 1.67
C PHE A 25 13.27 14.85 0.61
N THR A 26 14.15 14.61 -0.38
CA THR A 26 13.89 13.67 -1.48
C THR A 26 14.50 12.28 -1.29
N VAL A 27 15.60 12.15 -0.54
CA VAL A 27 16.32 10.88 -0.39
C VAL A 27 16.24 10.33 1.03
N TRP A 28 16.18 11.20 2.05
CA TRP A 28 16.40 10.77 3.44
C TRP A 28 15.16 10.82 4.33
N LEU A 29 14.12 11.56 3.96
CA LEU A 29 12.83 11.40 4.61
C LEU A 29 12.26 10.05 4.19
N PRO A 30 12.09 9.08 5.10
CA PRO A 30 11.25 7.94 4.81
C PRO A 30 9.90 8.49 4.39
N SER A 31 9.42 8.08 3.22
CA SER A 31 8.07 8.40 2.78
C SER A 31 7.12 8.11 3.93
N ARG A 32 6.36 9.12 4.33
CA ARG A 32 5.33 8.94 5.37
C ARG A 32 4.45 7.78 4.92
N SER A 33 4.24 6.79 5.78
CA SER A 33 3.23 5.76 5.52
C SER A 33 1.93 6.45 5.14
N GLY A 34 1.36 6.12 3.98
CA GLY A 34 0.16 6.81 3.46
C GLY A 34 0.38 7.81 2.33
N GLU A 35 1.54 7.84 1.66
CA GLU A 35 1.62 8.45 0.33
C GLU A 35 0.66 7.73 -0.64
N GLU A 36 -0.29 8.47 -1.24
CA GLU A 36 -1.21 7.92 -2.23
C GLU A 36 -0.41 7.25 -3.38
N GLY A 37 -0.76 6.01 -3.71
CA GLY A 37 -0.23 5.29 -4.88
C GLY A 37 0.94 4.34 -4.60
N PHE A 38 1.30 4.13 -3.33
CA PHE A 38 2.26 3.12 -2.93
C PHE A 38 1.68 2.15 -1.90
N LEU A 39 2.14 0.89 -1.97
CA LEU A 39 1.99 -0.10 -0.93
C LEU A 39 3.33 -0.25 -0.21
N THR A 40 3.36 0.00 1.09
CA THR A 40 4.53 -0.29 1.91
C THR A 40 4.33 -1.60 2.67
N ILE A 41 5.31 -2.49 2.63
CA ILE A 41 5.35 -3.71 3.44
C ILE A 41 6.37 -3.48 4.56
N THR A 42 5.92 -3.56 5.81
CA THR A 42 6.71 -3.26 7.01
C THR A 42 6.74 -4.47 7.96
N GLY A 43 7.47 -4.35 9.07
CA GLY A 43 7.61 -5.43 10.06
C GLY A 43 8.62 -6.51 9.64
N LEU A 44 9.50 -6.17 8.70
CA LEU A 44 10.55 -7.03 8.18
C LEU A 44 11.81 -6.96 9.06
N PRO A 45 12.68 -7.98 9.08
CA PRO A 45 13.96 -7.93 9.79
C PRO A 45 14.95 -6.94 9.15
N THR A 46 14.72 -6.59 7.89
CA THR A 46 15.50 -5.64 7.08
C THR A 46 14.72 -4.36 6.87
N GLU A 47 15.02 -3.64 5.78
CA GLU A 47 14.28 -2.44 5.39
C GLU A 47 12.86 -2.75 4.90
N ASP A 48 11.96 -1.77 5.06
CA ASP A 48 10.61 -1.81 4.52
C ASP A 48 10.63 -1.86 2.98
N ILE A 49 9.72 -2.64 2.40
CA ILE A 49 9.59 -2.75 0.94
C ILE A 49 8.50 -1.78 0.49
N LYS A 50 8.83 -0.86 -0.42
CA LYS A 50 7.87 0.08 -1.01
C LYS A 50 7.60 -0.30 -2.47
N LEU A 51 6.33 -0.54 -2.81
CA LEU A 51 5.88 -0.91 -4.15
C LEU A 51 4.94 0.17 -4.70
N SER A 52 5.25 0.69 -5.87
CA SER A 52 4.35 1.51 -6.68
C SER A 52 3.23 0.66 -7.31
N ILE A 53 2.13 1.29 -7.73
CA ILE A 53 1.09 0.61 -8.52
C ILE A 53 1.71 -0.06 -9.76
N SER A 54 2.60 0.62 -10.49
CA SER A 54 3.27 0.05 -11.66
C SER A 54 4.08 -1.21 -11.34
N GLU A 55 4.72 -1.28 -10.16
CA GLU A 55 5.42 -2.50 -9.74
C GLU A 55 4.43 -3.62 -9.40
N LEU A 56 3.33 -3.29 -8.71
CA LEU A 56 2.25 -4.25 -8.43
C LEU A 56 1.63 -4.83 -9.71
N GLU A 57 1.48 -4.04 -10.76
CA GLU A 57 0.96 -4.52 -12.06
C GLU A 57 1.85 -5.57 -12.73
N ASN A 58 3.16 -5.50 -12.48
CA ASN A 58 4.13 -6.44 -13.02
C ASN A 58 4.24 -7.72 -12.19
N LEU A 59 3.58 -7.79 -11.02
CA LEU A 59 3.47 -9.01 -10.23
C LEU A 59 2.32 -9.91 -10.75
N PRO A 60 2.33 -11.22 -10.42
CA PRO A 60 1.20 -12.10 -10.69
C PRO A 60 -0.09 -11.54 -10.08
N ASN A 61 -1.01 -11.14 -10.96
CA ASN A 61 -2.28 -10.55 -10.57
C ASN A 61 -3.45 -11.50 -10.77
N ILE A 62 -4.50 -11.25 -10.00
CA ILE A 62 -5.79 -11.92 -10.08
C ILE A 62 -6.79 -10.87 -10.55
N SER A 63 -7.54 -11.16 -11.60
CA SER A 63 -8.65 -10.34 -12.10
C SER A 63 -9.92 -11.19 -12.14
N ARG A 64 -10.92 -10.84 -11.34
CA ARG A 64 -12.20 -11.56 -11.27
C ARG A 64 -13.29 -10.72 -10.61
N GLU A 65 -14.53 -11.19 -10.73
CA GLU A 65 -15.65 -10.62 -9.99
C GLU A 65 -15.61 -11.03 -8.50
N TYR A 66 -15.86 -10.04 -7.64
CA TYR A 66 -16.06 -10.21 -6.21
C TYR A 66 -17.43 -9.64 -5.82
N TYR A 67 -18.09 -10.32 -4.88
CA TYR A 67 -19.32 -9.85 -4.27
C TYR A 67 -18.99 -9.28 -2.88
N LEU A 68 -19.36 -8.02 -2.66
CA LEU A 68 -19.11 -7.31 -1.40
C LEU A 68 -20.45 -6.99 -0.75
N SER A 69 -20.70 -7.55 0.43
CA SER A 69 -21.91 -7.30 1.20
C SER A 69 -21.59 -6.59 2.52
N GLY A 70 -22.21 -5.43 2.72
CA GLY A 70 -22.08 -4.57 3.89
C GLY A 70 -23.34 -3.71 4.06
N SER A 71 -23.17 -2.41 4.33
CA SER A 71 -24.29 -1.46 4.30
C SER A 71 -24.99 -1.42 2.93
N GLU A 72 -24.19 -1.58 1.89
CA GLU A 72 -24.63 -1.81 0.52
C GLU A 72 -24.08 -3.15 0.05
N THR A 73 -24.78 -3.76 -0.90
CA THR A 73 -24.36 -5.00 -1.51
C THR A 73 -24.19 -4.79 -3.00
N PHE A 74 -23.01 -5.09 -3.53
CA PHE A 74 -22.69 -4.92 -4.94
C PHE A 74 -21.64 -5.94 -5.39
N SER A 75 -21.51 -6.13 -6.70
CA SER A 75 -20.40 -6.85 -7.30
C SER A 75 -19.59 -5.93 -8.21
N ALA A 76 -18.30 -6.23 -8.33
CA ALA A 76 -17.41 -5.57 -9.28
C ALA A 76 -16.24 -6.49 -9.63
N ASN A 77 -15.66 -6.28 -10.82
CA ASN A 77 -14.41 -6.95 -11.18
C ASN A 77 -13.25 -6.20 -10.52
N TYR A 78 -12.46 -6.88 -9.70
CA TYR A 78 -11.25 -6.31 -9.11
C TYR A 78 -10.01 -6.99 -9.67
N THR A 79 -8.99 -6.18 -9.95
CA THR A 79 -7.66 -6.66 -10.34
C THR A 79 -6.64 -6.22 -9.29
N GLY A 80 -5.84 -7.18 -8.81
CA GLY A 80 -4.89 -6.96 -7.73
C GLY A 80 -3.88 -8.09 -7.56
N VAL A 81 -2.97 -7.91 -6.60
CA VAL A 81 -1.96 -8.91 -6.22
C VAL A 81 -2.45 -9.66 -4.99
N SER A 82 -2.27 -10.98 -4.96
CA SER A 82 -2.60 -11.81 -3.80
C SER A 82 -1.81 -11.37 -2.56
N VAL A 83 -2.49 -11.21 -1.42
CA VAL A 83 -1.83 -10.92 -0.14
C VAL A 83 -0.86 -12.05 0.22
N PHE A 84 -1.22 -13.29 -0.07
CA PHE A 84 -0.31 -14.43 0.13
C PHE A 84 0.95 -14.33 -0.71
N TYR A 85 0.84 -13.90 -1.97
CA TYR A 85 2.00 -13.71 -2.83
C TYR A 85 2.91 -12.60 -2.28
N LEU A 86 2.33 -11.47 -1.85
CA LEU A 86 3.09 -10.38 -1.24
C LEU A 86 3.84 -10.84 0.02
N VAL A 87 3.20 -11.64 0.86
CA VAL A 87 3.81 -12.13 2.11
C VAL A 87 4.91 -13.17 1.83
N THR A 88 4.65 -14.12 0.94
CA THR A 88 5.55 -15.26 0.75
C THR A 88 6.66 -15.03 -0.27
N GLN A 89 6.38 -14.31 -1.35
CA GLN A 89 7.32 -14.13 -2.45
C GLN A 89 8.05 -12.79 -2.38
N ILE A 90 7.40 -11.75 -1.84
CA ILE A 90 8.00 -10.41 -1.73
C ILE A 90 8.61 -10.21 -0.34
N ALA A 91 7.84 -10.44 0.73
CA ALA A 91 8.33 -10.30 2.10
C ALA A 91 9.11 -11.52 2.61
N ASN A 92 9.07 -12.65 1.89
CA ASN A 92 9.80 -13.88 2.19
C ASN A 92 9.46 -14.51 3.57
N TYR A 93 8.18 -14.54 3.93
CA TYR A 93 7.66 -15.26 5.11
C TYR A 93 6.91 -16.54 4.71
N SER A 94 7.08 -17.62 5.46
CA SER A 94 6.51 -18.93 5.10
C SER A 94 5.43 -19.47 6.04
N GLU A 95 5.33 -18.97 7.28
CA GLU A 95 4.32 -19.33 8.29
C GLU A 95 4.43 -18.42 9.53
N ASP A 96 3.59 -18.62 10.55
CA ASP A 96 3.64 -17.99 11.88
C ASP A 96 3.66 -16.45 11.89
N VAL A 97 2.90 -15.84 10.96
CA VAL A 97 2.71 -14.39 10.91
C VAL A 97 1.24 -14.01 10.89
N ASN A 98 0.94 -12.86 11.50
CA ASN A 98 -0.26 -12.11 11.23
C ASN A 98 0.06 -10.97 10.25
N VAL A 99 -0.89 -10.66 9.39
CA VAL A 99 -0.77 -9.68 8.32
C VAL A 99 -1.78 -8.58 8.57
N ARG A 100 -1.30 -7.44 9.05
CA ARG A 100 -2.15 -6.30 9.35
C ARG A 100 -2.15 -5.33 8.18
N VAL A 101 -3.30 -5.22 7.53
CA VAL A 101 -3.52 -4.33 6.38
C VAL A 101 -4.07 -3.00 6.90
N ILE A 102 -3.36 -1.91 6.64
CA ILE A 102 -3.58 -0.59 7.25
C ILE A 102 -3.89 0.43 6.14
N ALA A 103 -4.99 1.15 6.31
CA ALA A 103 -5.39 2.27 5.49
C ALA A 103 -4.62 3.56 5.84
N SER A 104 -4.62 4.53 4.94
CA SER A 104 -4.01 5.85 5.16
C SER A 104 -4.62 6.64 6.33
N ASP A 105 -5.82 6.28 6.80
CA ASP A 105 -6.47 6.85 7.98
C ASP A 105 -6.29 6.00 9.26
N ASN A 106 -5.39 5.02 9.22
CA ASN A 106 -5.09 4.06 10.29
C ASN A 106 -6.20 3.05 10.61
N TYR A 107 -7.30 3.01 9.87
CA TYR A 107 -8.18 1.85 9.91
C TYR A 107 -7.41 0.60 9.48
N ALA A 108 -7.59 -0.52 10.17
CA ALA A 108 -6.81 -1.72 9.89
C ALA A 108 -7.63 -2.99 10.06
N TYR A 109 -7.29 -4.00 9.27
CA TYR A 109 -7.79 -5.36 9.38
C TYR A 109 -6.62 -6.33 9.46
N THR A 110 -6.72 -7.34 10.34
CA THR A 110 -5.64 -8.33 10.52
C THR A 110 -6.10 -9.67 9.99
N LEU A 111 -5.28 -10.25 9.12
CA LEU A 111 -5.44 -11.59 8.57
C LEU A 111 -4.42 -12.51 9.23
N SER A 112 -4.80 -13.74 9.53
CA SER A 112 -3.83 -14.78 9.88
C SER A 112 -3.10 -15.28 8.63
N PHE A 113 -1.93 -15.90 8.81
CA PHE A 113 -1.27 -16.61 7.70
C PHE A 113 -2.19 -17.69 7.09
N ASP A 114 -2.98 -18.38 7.92
CA ASP A 114 -3.93 -19.39 7.46
C ASP A 114 -5.03 -18.80 6.57
N ASP A 115 -5.57 -17.61 6.90
CA ASP A 115 -6.60 -16.95 6.10
C ASP A 115 -6.11 -16.73 4.66
N ILE A 116 -4.91 -16.15 4.52
CA ILE A 116 -4.30 -15.87 3.21
C ILE A 116 -3.77 -17.14 2.54
N ASN A 117 -3.44 -18.18 3.31
CA ASN A 117 -2.97 -19.44 2.78
C ASN A 117 -4.11 -20.25 2.14
N GLN A 118 -5.23 -20.34 2.84
CA GLN A 118 -6.43 -21.06 2.39
C GLN A 118 -7.19 -20.28 1.30
N THR A 119 -7.18 -18.95 1.38
CA THR A 119 -7.92 -18.07 0.47
C THR A 119 -6.96 -17.24 -0.38
N ARG A 120 -6.44 -17.85 -1.44
CA ARG A 120 -5.42 -17.26 -2.33
C ARG A 120 -5.89 -16.01 -3.09
N ASP A 121 -7.20 -15.81 -3.17
CA ASP A 121 -7.90 -14.70 -3.83
C ASP A 121 -8.23 -13.53 -2.90
N ILE A 122 -7.66 -13.50 -1.68
CA ILE A 122 -7.54 -12.24 -0.92
C ILE A 122 -6.48 -11.37 -1.60
N ILE A 123 -6.87 -10.19 -2.10
CA ILE A 123 -5.99 -9.34 -2.91
C ILE A 123 -5.86 -7.92 -2.36
N ILE A 124 -4.72 -7.28 -2.65
CA ILE A 124 -4.61 -5.83 -2.71
C ILE A 124 -4.93 -5.41 -4.15
N ALA A 125 -6.14 -4.90 -4.35
CA ALA A 125 -6.63 -4.43 -5.63
C ALA A 125 -6.13 -3.02 -5.92
N TYR A 126 -5.83 -2.76 -7.20
CA TYR A 126 -5.48 -1.44 -7.75
C TYR A 126 -6.39 -1.03 -8.92
N LYS A 127 -7.22 -1.94 -9.45
CA LYS A 127 -8.28 -1.65 -10.43
C LYS A 127 -9.64 -2.18 -10.00
N LYS A 128 -10.69 -1.46 -10.41
CA LYS A 128 -12.10 -1.85 -10.34
C LYS A 128 -12.73 -1.66 -11.72
N ASN A 129 -13.35 -2.71 -12.25
CA ASN A 129 -13.94 -2.73 -13.59
C ASN A 129 -12.97 -2.29 -14.70
N ASN A 130 -11.70 -2.71 -14.60
CA ASN A 130 -10.57 -2.36 -15.47
C ASN A 130 -10.02 -0.92 -15.35
N ASP A 131 -10.67 -0.05 -14.59
CA ASP A 131 -10.18 1.30 -14.33
C ASP A 131 -9.39 1.36 -13.02
N TYR A 132 -8.36 2.20 -12.97
CA TYR A 132 -7.64 2.44 -11.71
C TYR A 132 -8.58 3.08 -10.69
N MET A 133 -8.50 2.60 -9.46
CA MET A 133 -9.33 3.18 -8.40
C MET A 133 -8.78 4.55 -8.00
N GLU A 134 -9.67 5.53 -7.93
CA GLU A 134 -9.29 6.87 -7.50
C GLU A 134 -9.09 6.93 -5.98
N GLY A 135 -8.23 7.86 -5.56
CA GLY A 135 -7.93 8.13 -4.15
C GLY A 135 -9.07 8.80 -3.40
N LYS A 136 -8.88 8.98 -2.09
CA LYS A 136 -9.85 9.62 -1.19
C LYS A 136 -10.21 11.05 -1.61
N SER A 137 -9.25 11.75 -2.21
CA SER A 137 -9.41 13.13 -2.70
C SER A 137 -10.47 13.28 -3.81
N PHE A 138 -10.84 12.19 -4.47
CA PHE A 138 -11.84 12.15 -5.54
C PHE A 138 -13.10 11.36 -5.15
N ASP A 139 -13.34 11.16 -3.84
CA ASP A 139 -14.45 10.33 -3.33
C ASP A 139 -14.38 8.87 -3.82
N GLY A 140 -13.17 8.40 -4.15
CA GLY A 140 -12.91 7.05 -4.61
C GLY A 140 -12.78 6.05 -3.45
N GLU A 141 -12.35 4.82 -3.80
CA GLU A 141 -12.11 3.73 -2.85
C GLU A 141 -10.66 3.19 -2.88
N GLY A 142 -9.82 3.76 -3.75
CA GLY A 142 -8.43 3.40 -3.96
C GLY A 142 -7.44 4.42 -3.39
N PRO A 143 -6.19 4.51 -3.87
CA PRO A 143 -5.68 3.80 -5.04
C PRO A 143 -5.50 2.29 -4.83
N LEU A 144 -5.43 1.86 -3.57
CA LEU A 144 -5.34 0.46 -3.20
C LEU A 144 -6.48 0.08 -2.25
N ARG A 145 -6.99 -1.13 -2.40
CA ARG A 145 -8.07 -1.67 -1.55
C ARG A 145 -7.83 -3.14 -1.25
N LEU A 146 -8.00 -3.53 0.01
CA LEU A 146 -8.08 -4.94 0.39
C LEU A 146 -9.42 -5.50 -0.06
N ILE A 147 -9.40 -6.62 -0.78
CA ILE A 147 -10.60 -7.35 -1.17
C ILE A 147 -10.51 -8.75 -0.59
N ILE A 148 -11.52 -9.12 0.20
CA ILE A 148 -11.69 -10.45 0.78
C ILE A 148 -12.97 -11.05 0.16
N PRO A 149 -12.88 -12.19 -0.55
CA PRO A 149 -14.06 -12.82 -1.15
C PRO A 149 -15.03 -13.33 -0.08
N GLN A 150 -16.28 -13.54 -0.47
CA GLN A 150 -17.23 -14.27 0.38
C GLN A 150 -16.82 -15.74 0.49
N ARG A 151 -16.86 -16.27 1.71
CA ARG A 151 -16.71 -17.70 2.04
C ARG A 151 -17.96 -18.49 1.65
N PHE A 152 -19.13 -17.86 1.72
CA PHE A 152 -20.40 -18.41 1.29
C PHE A 152 -21.34 -17.29 0.79
N PRO A 153 -22.29 -17.59 -0.13
CA PRO A 153 -23.20 -16.58 -0.66
C PRO A 153 -23.97 -15.86 0.44
N GLY A 154 -23.95 -14.52 0.41
CA GLY A 154 -24.64 -13.68 1.39
C GLY A 154 -23.85 -13.37 2.66
N GLU A 155 -22.59 -13.83 2.77
CA GLU A 155 -21.70 -13.43 3.87
C GLU A 155 -21.46 -11.91 3.87
N PHE A 156 -21.55 -11.28 5.04
CA PHE A 156 -21.15 -9.89 5.26
C PHE A 156 -19.62 -9.77 5.33
N ASN A 157 -18.98 -9.55 4.18
CA ASN A 157 -17.52 -9.42 4.02
C ASN A 157 -17.05 -7.98 3.76
N GLY A 158 -17.95 -7.08 3.35
CA GLY A 158 -17.60 -5.74 2.88
C GLY A 158 -16.91 -4.87 3.93
N GLN A 159 -17.22 -5.08 5.21
CA GLN A 159 -16.58 -4.36 6.32
C GLN A 159 -15.10 -4.71 6.52
N TYR A 160 -14.65 -5.88 6.05
CA TYR A 160 -13.26 -6.31 6.13
C TYR A 160 -12.43 -5.83 4.93
N CYS A 161 -13.08 -5.30 3.89
CA CYS A 161 -12.45 -4.85 2.65
C CYS A 161 -11.95 -3.40 2.77
N VAL A 162 -10.83 -3.24 3.49
CA VAL A 162 -10.14 -1.97 3.81
C VAL A 162 -9.91 -1.12 2.56
N LYS A 163 -10.49 0.08 2.51
CA LYS A 163 -10.22 1.10 1.48
C LYS A 163 -8.95 1.88 1.80
N PHE A 164 -8.37 2.54 0.80
CA PHE A 164 -7.21 3.42 0.97
C PHE A 164 -5.99 2.72 1.59
N VAL A 165 -5.77 1.44 1.25
CA VAL A 165 -4.65 0.65 1.79
C VAL A 165 -3.34 1.36 1.49
N ALA A 166 -2.52 1.53 2.52
CA ALA A 166 -1.20 2.14 2.42
C ALA A 166 -0.10 1.19 2.91
N THR A 167 -0.41 0.30 3.85
CA THR A 167 0.60 -0.53 4.50
C THR A 167 0.12 -1.96 4.71
N ILE A 168 1.02 -2.92 4.51
CA ILE A 168 0.93 -4.27 5.05
C ILE A 168 2.01 -4.39 6.11
N GLU A 169 1.61 -4.56 7.36
CA GLU A 169 2.51 -4.80 8.49
C GLU A 169 2.55 -6.31 8.77
N ILE A 170 3.74 -6.90 8.69
CA ILE A 170 3.99 -8.28 9.09
C ILE A 170 4.25 -8.33 10.60
N ILE A 171 3.47 -9.14 11.31
CA ILE A 171 3.57 -9.31 12.75
C ILE A 171 3.96 -10.78 13.00
N THR A 172 5.16 -11.00 13.51
CA THR A 172 5.62 -12.34 13.91
C THR A 172 4.94 -12.77 15.21
N VAL A 173 4.58 -14.04 15.30
CA VAL A 173 3.87 -14.64 16.46
C VAL A 173 4.84 -15.42 17.34
#